data_AF-A0A3R7QLI5-F1
#
_entry.id   AF-A0A3R7QLI5-F1
#
_cell.length_a   1.000
_cell.length_b   1.000
_cell.length_c   1.000
_cell.angle_alpha   90.00
_cell.angle_beta   90.00
_cell.angle_gamma   90.00
#
_symmetry.space_group_name_H-M   'P 1'
#
loop_
_entity.id
_entity.type
_entity.pdbx_description
1 polymer ?
#
loop_
_entity_poly.entity_id
_entity_poly.type
_entity_poly.pdbx_seq_one_letter_code
_entity_poly.pdbx_strand_id
1 'polypeptide(L)' 'MRKFKEVPKDKKSGLPAKYVRGSKNPAATRREISRTRRLYRMGKLTPAMMDEISEERSKR' A
#
# COMPACT_ATOMS: atom_id res chain seq x y z
N MET A 1 -15.13 -2.40 27.11
CA MET A 1 -14.19 -1.65 26.26
C MET A 1 -14.82 -1.46 24.88
N ARG A 2 -15.02 -0.22 24.39
CA ARG A 2 -15.67 0.03 23.08
C ARG A 2 -14.73 -0.38 21.94
N LYS A 3 -15.17 -1.28 21.07
CA LYS A 3 -14.39 -1.68 19.87
C LYS A 3 -14.45 -0.57 18.81
N PHE A 4 -13.35 -0.39 18.08
CA PHE A 4 -13.34 0.49 16.91
C PHE A 4 -14.18 -0.09 15.78
N LYS A 5 -14.75 0.77 14.93
CA LYS A 5 -15.45 0.34 13.72
C LYS A 5 -14.47 -0.34 12.76
N GLU A 6 -14.94 -1.34 12.03
CA GLU A 6 -14.14 -2.00 11.01
C GLU A 6 -13.78 -1.04 9.87
N VAL A 7 -12.55 -1.16 9.38
CA VAL A 7 -12.07 -0.38 8.23
C VAL A 7 -12.46 -1.09 6.94
N PRO A 8 -13.16 -0.42 6.01
CA PRO A 8 -13.46 -0.99 4.70
C PRO A 8 -12.19 -1.42 3.95
N LYS A 9 -12.20 -2.63 3.40
CA LYS A 9 -11.08 -3.20 2.64
C LYS A 9 -11.41 -3.29 1.16
N ASP A 10 -10.39 -3.13 0.33
CA ASP A 10 -10.43 -3.45 -1.09
C ASP A 10 -10.57 -4.97 -1.26
N LYS A 11 -11.65 -5.41 -1.91
CA LYS A 11 -11.98 -6.83 -2.05
C LYS A 11 -10.91 -7.63 -2.81
N LYS A 12 -10.13 -6.98 -3.68
CA LYS A 12 -9.12 -7.65 -4.54
C LYS A 12 -7.79 -7.86 -3.82
N SER A 13 -7.38 -6.91 -2.98
CA SER A 13 -6.05 -6.91 -2.34
C SER A 13 -6.09 -7.14 -0.83
N GLY A 14 -7.26 -7.00 -0.19
CA GLY A 14 -7.40 -7.00 1.26
C GLY A 14 -6.79 -5.77 1.95
N LEU A 15 -6.27 -4.81 1.18
CA LEU A 15 -5.73 -3.55 1.68
C LEU A 15 -6.87 -2.61 2.12
N PRO A 16 -6.65 -1.73 3.11
CA PRO A 16 -7.64 -0.70 3.42
C PRO A 16 -7.99 0.13 2.19
N ALA A 17 -9.30 0.28 1.92
CA ALA A 17 -9.78 0.85 0.67
C ALA A 17 -9.24 2.26 0.40
N LYS A 18 -8.96 3.04 1.45
CA LYS A 18 -8.40 4.40 1.35
C LYS A 18 -7.06 4.49 0.63
N TYR A 19 -6.26 3.42 0.59
CA TYR A 19 -4.95 3.42 -0.08
C TYR A 19 -5.02 3.11 -1.57
N VAL A 20 -6.17 2.63 -2.04
CA VAL A 20 -6.40 2.27 -3.44
C VAL A 20 -7.42 3.21 -4.07
N ARG A 21 -8.43 3.63 -3.29
CA ARG A 21 -9.46 4.57 -3.70
C ARG A 21 -8.82 5.92 -4.06
N GLY A 22 -9.10 6.41 -5.26
CA GLY A 22 -8.56 7.68 -5.77
C GLY A 22 -7.27 7.55 -6.59
N SER A 23 -6.65 6.36 -6.64
CA SER A 23 -5.51 6.14 -7.53
C SER A 23 -5.94 6.11 -8.99
N LYS A 24 -5.15 6.75 -9.87
CA LYS A 24 -5.36 6.72 -11.33
C LYS A 24 -5.28 5.30 -11.90
N ASN A 25 -4.44 4.44 -11.30
CA ASN A 25 -4.34 3.02 -11.63
C ASN A 25 -4.39 2.14 -10.37
N PRO A 26 -5.61 1.72 -9.95
CA PRO A 26 -5.80 0.90 -8.76
C PRO A 26 -5.09 -0.46 -8.79
N ALA A 27 -4.88 -1.04 -9.96
CA ALA A 27 -4.19 -2.32 -10.08
C ALA A 27 -2.69 -2.17 -9.77
N ALA A 28 -2.06 -1.12 -10.30
CA ALA A 28 -0.66 -0.81 -10.04
C ALA A 28 -0.43 -0.50 -8.54
N THR A 29 -1.26 0.35 -7.94
CA THR A 29 -1.14 0.71 -6.51
C THR A 29 -1.27 -0.52 -5.60
N ARG A 30 -2.19 -1.45 -5.90
CA ARG A 30 -2.30 -2.73 -5.15
C ARG A 30 -1.02 -3.55 -5.23
N ARG A 31 -0.43 -3.66 -6.43
CA ARG A 31 0.80 -4.44 -6.67
C ARG A 31 1.99 -3.82 -5.96
N GLU A 32 2.15 -2.50 -6.06
CA GLU A 32 3.18 -1.72 -5.35
C GLU A 32 3.11 -1.98 -3.84
N ILE A 33 1.96 -1.69 -3.21
CA ILE A 33 1.79 -1.85 -1.75
C ILE A 33 2.04 -3.31 -1.32
N SER A 34 1.57 -4.29 -2.10
CA SER A 34 1.77 -5.71 -1.80
C SER A 34 3.25 -6.11 -1.90
N ARG A 35 3.97 -5.61 -2.91
CA ARG A 35 5.42 -5.84 -3.08
C ARG A 35 6.20 -5.23 -1.92
N THR A 36 5.94 -3.97 -1.58
CA THR A 36 6.60 -3.28 -0.46
C THR A 36 6.35 -4.00 0.85
N ARG A 37 5.10 -4.40 1.13
CA ARG A 37 4.75 -5.18 2.32
C ARG A 37 5.51 -6.51 2.38
N ARG A 38 5.65 -7.22 1.25
CA ARG A 38 6.40 -8.48 1.18
C ARG A 38 7.88 -8.26 1.49
N LEU A 39 8.50 -7.25 0.88
CA LEU A 39 9.91 -6.91 1.12
C LEU A 39 10.18 -6.50 2.57
N TYR A 40 9.30 -5.67 3.13
CA TYR A 40 9.36 -5.26 4.53
C TYR A 40 9.33 -6.48 5.46
N ARG A 41 8.38 -7.39 5.24
CA ARG A 41 8.26 -8.61 6.04
C ARG A 41 9.49 -9.52 5.94
N MET A 42 10.18 -9.52 4.80
CA MET A 42 11.40 -10.30 4.60
C MET A 42 12.66 -9.60 5.12
N GLY A 43 12.58 -8.35 5.59
CA GLY A 43 13.76 -7.55 5.95
C GLY A 43 14.61 -7.12 4.74
N LYS A 44 14.07 -7.21 3.52
CA LYS A 44 14.78 -6.90 2.27
C LYS A 44 14.47 -5.51 1.71
N LEU A 45 13.66 -4.74 2.43
CA LEU A 45 13.32 -3.38 2.03
C LEU A 45 14.41 -2.43 2.49
N THR A 46 15.18 -1.89 1.54
CA THR A 46 16.25 -0.94 1.85
C THR A 46 15.72 0.51 1.87
N PRO A 47 16.43 1.46 2.51
CA PRO A 47 16.08 2.87 2.48
C PRO A 47 15.96 3.42 1.06
N ALA A 48 16.94 3.12 0.19
CA ALA A 48 16.91 3.57 -1.21
C ALA A 48 15.66 3.10 -1.97
N MET A 49 15.18 1.88 -1.72
CA MET A 49 13.91 1.41 -2.31
C MET A 49 12.70 2.15 -1.77
N MET A 50 12.72 2.55 -0.49
CA MET A 50 11.64 3.35 0.09
C MET A 50 11.64 4.78 -0.42
N ASP A 51 12.82 5.35 -0.65
CA ASP A 51 12.98 6.68 -1.26
C ASP A 51 12.40 6.69 -2.69
N GLU A 52 12.74 5.68 -3.50
CA GLU A 52 12.18 5.49 -4.84
C GLU A 52 10.65 5.38 -4.82
N ILE A 53 10.09 4.56 -3.92
CA ILE A 53 8.63 4.42 -3.75
C ILE A 53 7.99 5.76 -3.35
N SER A 54 8.65 6.53 -2.48
CA SER A 54 8.17 7.84 -2.03
C SER A 54 8.14 8.84 -3.18
N GLU A 55 9.19 8.86 -4.00
CA GLU A 55 9.28 9.70 -5.18
C GLU A 55 8.23 9.33 -6.23
N GLU A 56 8.01 8.03 -6.48
CA GLU A 56 6.96 7.58 -7.40
C GLU A 56 5.56 8.01 -6.91
N ARG A 57 5.34 7.98 -5.58
CA ARG A 57 4.08 8.41 -4.97
C ARG A 57 3.85 9.92 -5.04
N SER A 58 4.89 10.73 -5.01
CA SER A 58 4.75 12.19 -5.06
C SER A 58 4.42 12.69 -6.47
N LYS A 59 4.82 11.95 -7.51
CA LYS A 59 4.60 12.32 -8.91
C LYS A 59 3.18 12.09 -9.42
N ARG A 60 2.33 11.35 -8.71
CA ARG A 60 1.04 10.85 -9.22
C ARG A 60 -0.19 11.50 -8.60
#